data_AF-A0AAN9XGP0-F1
#
_entry.id   AF-A0AAN9XGP0-F1
#
_cell.length_a   1.000
_cell.length_b   1.000
_cell.length_c   1.000
_cell.angle_alpha   90.00
_cell.angle_beta   90.00
_cell.angle_gamma   90.00
#
_symmetry.space_group_name_H-M   'P 1'
#
loop_
_entity.id
_entity.type
_entity.pdbx_description
1 polymer ?
#
loop_
_entity_poly.entity_id
_entity_poly.type
_entity_poly.pdbx_seq_one_letter_code
_entity_poly.pdbx_strand_id
1 'polypeptide(L)'
;MKPYFELFQKKTSAANVNVFKVAERNLRWIGGFRPSQLLQVILAELQYFCSQQELSDIYKFVQTCQQAEDALTQGMKKLQETFDKATVAGEKGLKLTCVQQQMSFLKQANHVRQEFLYQLSRLLTTCQHAQFLLALGDPLPCTSL
;
A
#
# COMPACT_ATOMS: atom_id res chain seq x y z
N MET A 1 12.89 14.68 0.39
CA MET A 1 12.18 13.65 -0.39
C MET A 1 10.69 14.00 -0.53
N LYS A 2 10.35 15.02 -1.33
CA LYS A 2 8.97 15.45 -1.61
C LYS A 2 8.44 15.24 -3.06
N PRO A 3 9.16 14.72 -4.08
CA PRO A 3 8.57 14.72 -5.43
C PRO A 3 7.55 13.60 -5.67
N TYR A 4 7.70 12.45 -5.02
CA TYR A 4 6.88 11.26 -5.34
C TYR A 4 5.44 11.37 -4.85
N PHE A 5 5.23 11.99 -3.68
CA PHE A 5 3.89 12.15 -3.11
C PHE A 5 3.07 13.20 -3.88
N GLU A 6 3.72 14.27 -4.36
CA GLU A 6 3.07 15.31 -5.15
C GLU A 6 2.65 14.82 -6.54
N LEU A 7 3.47 13.99 -7.20
CA LEU A 7 3.09 13.36 -8.49
C LEU A 7 1.88 12.42 -8.35
N PHE A 8 1.76 11.73 -7.21
CA PHE A 8 0.64 10.84 -6.93
C PHE A 8 -0.65 11.61 -6.62
N GLN A 9 -0.56 12.75 -5.92
CA GLN A 9 -1.69 13.67 -5.67
C GLN A 9 -2.12 14.46 -6.91
N LYS A 10 -1.18 14.81 -7.80
CA LYS A 10 -1.49 15.70 -8.94
C LYS A 10 -2.20 14.98 -10.09
N LYS A 11 -2.04 13.65 -10.22
CA LYS A 11 -2.80 12.81 -11.18
C LYS A 11 -4.19 12.40 -10.69
N THR A 12 -4.54 12.69 -9.43
CA THR A 12 -5.85 12.37 -8.81
C THR A 12 -6.87 13.51 -8.95
N SER A 13 -6.82 14.29 -10.03
CA SER A 13 -7.78 15.37 -10.28
C SER A 13 -8.68 15.03 -11.48
N ALA A 14 -9.83 14.40 -11.19
CA ALA A 14 -11.17 14.70 -11.76
C ALA A 14 -12.14 13.51 -11.68
N ALA A 15 -11.69 12.25 -11.78
CA ALA A 15 -12.60 11.09 -11.84
C ALA A 15 -12.24 9.92 -10.88
N ASN A 16 -10.97 9.75 -10.49
CA ASN A 16 -10.48 8.58 -9.73
C ASN A 16 -10.48 8.75 -8.19
N VAL A 17 -11.13 9.81 -7.67
CA VAL A 17 -11.02 10.22 -6.25
C VAL A 17 -11.77 9.29 -5.30
N ASN A 18 -12.79 8.55 -5.77
CA ASN A 18 -13.62 7.73 -4.88
C ASN A 18 -12.95 6.42 -4.44
N VAL A 19 -12.19 5.73 -5.30
CA VAL A 19 -11.50 4.49 -4.95
C VAL A 19 -10.42 4.74 -3.89
N PHE A 20 -9.66 5.83 -4.03
CA PHE A 20 -8.60 6.17 -3.08
C PHE A 20 -9.11 6.81 -1.78
N LYS A 21 -10.19 7.61 -1.79
CA LYS A 21 -10.77 8.17 -0.55
C LYS A 21 -11.34 7.12 0.40
N VAL A 22 -11.95 6.04 -0.11
CA VAL A 22 -12.41 4.91 0.73
C VAL A 22 -11.23 4.13 1.29
N ALA A 23 -10.13 4.09 0.54
CA ALA A 23 -8.86 3.50 0.94
C ALA A 23 -8.17 4.29 2.09
N GLU A 24 -8.24 5.61 2.13
CA GLU A 24 -7.53 6.43 3.14
C GLU A 24 -7.95 6.16 4.61
N ARG A 25 -9.17 5.65 4.86
CA ARG A 25 -9.62 5.31 6.23
C ARG A 25 -9.26 3.88 6.66
N ASN A 26 -9.30 2.91 5.75
CA ASN A 26 -9.10 1.49 6.07
C ASN A 26 -7.67 1.00 5.80
N LEU A 27 -6.87 1.76 5.03
CA LEU A 27 -5.49 1.43 4.69
C LEU A 27 -4.45 1.94 5.69
N ARG A 28 -4.84 2.56 6.82
CA ARG A 28 -3.86 3.13 7.76
C ARG A 28 -3.02 2.03 8.41
N TRP A 29 -1.77 1.92 7.95
CA TRP A 29 -0.77 0.98 8.42
C TRP A 29 0.57 1.70 8.61
N ILE A 30 1.08 1.70 9.84
CA ILE A 30 2.37 2.27 10.27
C ILE A 30 2.71 3.58 9.50
N GLY A 31 1.89 4.60 9.72
CA GLY A 31 2.09 5.94 9.17
C GLY A 31 1.75 6.14 7.70
N GLY A 32 1.10 5.18 7.02
CA GLY A 32 0.72 5.32 5.61
C GLY A 32 -0.31 4.30 5.16
N PHE A 33 -0.33 3.98 3.86
CA PHE A 33 -1.19 2.94 3.28
C PHE A 33 -0.63 1.53 3.56
N ARG A 34 -1.50 0.52 3.49
CA ARG A 34 -1.12 -0.89 3.55
C ARG A 34 -0.98 -1.47 2.13
N PRO A 35 0.25 -1.78 1.65
CA PRO A 35 0.50 -2.33 0.32
C PRO A 35 -0.41 -3.48 -0.11
N SER A 36 -0.59 -4.49 0.73
CA SER A 36 -1.38 -5.68 0.40
C SER A 36 -2.86 -5.36 0.12
N GLN A 37 -3.46 -4.48 0.91
CA GLN A 37 -4.84 -4.05 0.73
C GLN A 37 -5.00 -3.17 -0.51
N LEU A 38 -4.04 -2.27 -0.79
CA LEU A 38 -4.06 -1.50 -2.03
C LEU A 38 -3.98 -2.42 -3.24
N LEU A 39 -3.11 -3.43 -3.18
CA LEU A 39 -2.97 -4.40 -4.26
C LEU A 39 -4.20 -5.26 -4.45
N GLN A 40 -4.91 -5.63 -3.39
CA GLN A 40 -6.18 -6.39 -3.49
C GLN A 40 -7.26 -5.61 -4.25
N VAL A 41 -7.35 -4.29 -4.02
CA VAL A 41 -8.27 -3.42 -4.77
C VAL A 41 -7.89 -3.37 -6.25
N ILE A 42 -6.60 -3.25 -6.55
CA ILE A 42 -6.10 -3.22 -7.92
C ILE A 42 -6.24 -4.59 -8.61
N LEU A 43 -6.02 -5.69 -7.87
CA LEU A 43 -6.09 -7.06 -8.39
C LEU A 43 -7.50 -7.40 -8.90
N ALA A 44 -8.55 -6.89 -8.26
CA ALA A 44 -9.92 -7.08 -8.70
C ALA A 44 -10.17 -6.55 -10.13
N GLU A 45 -9.45 -5.50 -10.53
CA GLU A 45 -9.50 -4.94 -11.88
C GLU A 45 -8.54 -5.68 -12.82
N LEU A 46 -7.35 -6.05 -12.33
CA LEU A 46 -6.32 -6.73 -13.14
C LEU A 46 -6.65 -8.19 -13.49
N GLN A 47 -7.51 -8.85 -12.72
CA GLN A 47 -7.86 -10.27 -12.93
C GLN A 47 -8.37 -10.58 -14.35
N TYR A 48 -8.94 -9.59 -15.03
CA TYR A 48 -9.50 -9.73 -16.37
C TYR A 48 -8.44 -9.57 -17.49
N PHE A 49 -7.30 -8.93 -17.18
CA PHE A 49 -6.31 -8.52 -18.17
C PHE A 49 -4.99 -9.32 -18.08
N CYS A 50 -4.79 -10.09 -17.02
CA CYS A 50 -3.58 -10.87 -16.79
C CYS A 50 -3.75 -12.34 -17.18
N SER A 51 -2.67 -12.95 -17.68
CA SER A 51 -2.60 -14.41 -17.84
C SER A 51 -2.52 -15.11 -16.47
N GLN A 52 -2.88 -16.40 -16.43
CA GLN A 52 -2.82 -17.21 -15.18
C GLN A 52 -1.43 -17.22 -14.53
N GLN A 53 -0.35 -17.18 -15.33
CA GLN A 53 1.03 -17.10 -14.82
C GLN A 53 1.31 -15.75 -14.15
N GLU A 54 0.91 -14.64 -14.77
CA GLU A 54 1.09 -13.29 -14.20
C GLU A 54 0.28 -13.12 -12.92
N LEU A 55 -0.95 -13.67 -12.87
CA LEU A 55 -1.76 -13.69 -11.65
C LEU A 55 -1.10 -14.47 -10.52
N SER A 56 -0.44 -15.60 -10.83
CA SER A 56 0.31 -16.36 -9.83
C SER A 56 1.46 -15.52 -9.23
N ASP A 57 2.17 -14.76 -10.06
CA ASP A 57 3.27 -13.91 -9.60
C ASP A 57 2.77 -12.69 -8.81
N ILE A 58 1.65 -12.08 -9.23
CA ILE A 58 1.00 -11.02 -8.45
C ILE A 58 0.52 -11.57 -7.10
N TYR A 59 -0.02 -12.79 -7.04
CA TYR A 59 -0.45 -13.39 -5.78
C TYR A 59 0.73 -13.67 -4.83
N LYS A 60 1.84 -14.20 -5.33
CA LYS A 60 3.08 -14.36 -4.55
C LYS A 60 3.59 -13.00 -4.03
N PHE A 61 3.48 -11.97 -4.86
CA PHE A 61 3.85 -10.61 -4.48
C PHE A 61 2.95 -10.07 -3.36
N VAL A 62 1.62 -10.24 -3.45
CA VAL A 62 0.67 -9.92 -2.36
C VAL A 62 1.09 -10.61 -1.07
N GLN A 63 1.36 -11.92 -1.13
CA GLN A 63 1.73 -12.72 0.03
C GLN A 63 3.03 -12.23 0.67
N THR A 64 4.02 -11.87 -0.15
CA THR A 64 5.30 -11.33 0.32
C THR A 64 5.11 -9.99 1.05
N CYS A 65 4.29 -9.10 0.48
CA CYS A 65 3.93 -7.85 1.15
C CYS A 65 3.21 -8.10 2.48
N GLN A 66 2.23 -9.01 2.52
CA GLN A 66 1.50 -9.35 3.75
C GLN A 66 2.42 -9.88 4.85
N GLN A 67 3.36 -10.76 4.51
CA GLN A 67 4.32 -11.30 5.46
C GLN A 67 5.19 -10.20 6.08
N ALA A 68 5.72 -9.29 5.27
CA ALA A 68 6.49 -8.16 5.75
C ALA A 68 5.63 -7.22 6.62
N GLU A 69 4.38 -6.97 6.21
CA GLU A 69 3.45 -6.12 6.93
C GLU A 69 3.08 -6.68 8.31
N ASP A 70 2.78 -7.97 8.38
CA ASP A 70 2.37 -8.65 9.61
C ASP A 70 3.56 -8.74 10.58
N ALA A 71 4.77 -9.03 10.09
CA ALA A 71 5.98 -9.02 10.91
C ALA A 71 6.24 -7.65 11.55
N LEU A 72 6.11 -6.57 10.78
CA LEU A 72 6.26 -5.20 11.29
C LEU A 72 5.13 -4.82 12.25
N THR A 73 3.89 -5.22 11.96
CA THR A 73 2.74 -4.95 12.84
C THR A 73 2.90 -5.63 14.20
N GLN A 74 3.33 -6.89 14.20
CA GLN A 74 3.62 -7.64 15.42
C GLN A 74 4.78 -7.01 16.20
N GLY A 75 5.85 -6.60 15.52
CA GLY A 75 6.98 -5.90 16.13
C GLY A 75 6.56 -4.59 16.79
N MET A 76 5.75 -3.78 16.08
CA MET A 76 5.23 -2.50 16.59
C MET A 76 4.32 -2.69 17.81
N LYS A 77 3.47 -3.74 17.81
CA LYS A 77 2.62 -4.07 18.96
C LYS A 77 3.44 -4.42 20.20
N LYS A 78 4.45 -5.30 20.06
CA LYS A 78 5.35 -5.66 21.17
C LYS A 78 6.13 -4.44 21.70
N LEU A 79 6.52 -3.54 20.79
CA LEU A 79 7.19 -2.29 21.16
C LEU A 79 6.26 -1.37 21.96
N GLN A 80 5.00 -1.27 21.56
CA GLN A 80 4.00 -0.48 22.27
C GLN A 80 3.73 -1.04 23.67
N GLU A 81 3.57 -2.37 23.80
CA GLU A 81 3.43 -3.03 25.11
C GLU A 81 4.64 -2.76 26.02
N THR A 82 5.85 -2.74 25.45
CA THR A 82 7.09 -2.41 26.18
C THR A 82 7.10 -0.93 26.61
N PHE A 83 6.66 -0.03 25.75
CA PHE A 83 6.55 1.40 26.05
C PHE A 83 5.56 1.68 27.18
N ASP A 84 4.41 1.00 27.18
CA ASP A 84 3.38 1.13 28.21
C ASP A 84 3.90 0.66 29.57
N LYS A 85 4.58 -0.50 29.60
CA LYS A 85 5.26 -1.01 30.81
C LYS A 85 6.31 -0.03 31.33
N ALA A 86 7.15 0.52 30.45
CA ALA A 86 8.16 1.52 30.80
C ALA A 86 7.53 2.81 31.36
N THR A 87 6.35 3.17 30.87
CA THR A 87 5.60 4.34 31.36
C THR A 87 5.05 4.11 32.77
N VAL A 88 4.49 2.92 33.05
CA VAL A 88 4.03 2.56 34.39
C VAL A 88 5.20 2.48 35.38
N ALA A 89 6.34 1.93 34.95
CA ALA A 89 7.55 1.81 35.78
C ALA A 89 8.33 3.13 35.96
N GLY A 90 7.96 4.20 35.24
CA GLY A 90 8.68 5.49 35.30
C GLY A 90 10.07 5.47 34.64
N GLU A 91 10.38 4.46 33.83
CA GLU A 91 11.69 4.25 33.21
C GLU A 91 11.90 5.15 31.98
N LYS A 92 12.32 6.39 32.22
CA LYS A 92 12.55 7.38 31.15
C LYS A 92 13.55 6.91 30.08
N GLY A 93 14.59 6.16 30.49
CA GLY A 93 15.60 5.62 29.56
C GLY A 93 15.01 4.63 28.57
N LEU A 94 14.22 3.66 29.06
CA LEU A 94 13.57 2.66 28.23
C LEU A 94 12.53 3.28 27.28
N LYS A 95 11.80 4.32 27.73
CA LYS A 95 10.88 5.08 26.88
C LYS A 95 11.58 5.75 25.71
N LEU A 96 12.76 6.34 25.93
CA LEU A 96 13.53 6.98 24.86
C LEU A 96 13.97 5.94 23.81
N THR A 97 14.45 4.78 24.25
CA THR A 97 14.81 3.67 23.36
C THR A 97 13.60 3.18 22.56
N CYS A 98 12.42 3.08 23.20
CA CYS A 98 11.19 2.67 22.50
C CYS A 98 10.81 3.67 21.39
N VAL A 99 10.92 4.97 21.65
CA VAL A 99 10.64 6.01 20.63
C VAL A 99 11.61 5.91 19.45
N GLN A 100 12.90 5.65 19.69
CA GLN A 100 13.88 5.44 18.62
C GLN A 100 13.54 4.20 17.79
N GLN A 101 13.11 3.11 18.42
CA GLN A 101 12.65 1.91 17.71
C GLN A 101 11.35 2.16 16.93
N GLN A 102 10.43 2.98 17.41
CA GLN A 102 9.24 3.35 16.63
C GLN A 102 9.63 4.05 15.32
N MET A 103 10.66 4.91 15.35
CA MET A 103 11.18 5.53 14.12
C MET A 103 11.81 4.52 13.15
N SER A 104 12.46 3.45 13.65
CA SER A 104 12.99 2.41 12.77
C SER A 104 11.89 1.58 12.13
N PHE A 105 10.82 1.24 12.86
CA PHE A 105 9.63 0.60 12.29
C PHE A 105 8.95 1.47 11.23
N LEU A 106 8.83 2.77 11.45
CA LEU A 106 8.32 3.71 10.44
C LEU A 106 9.18 3.73 9.17
N LYS A 107 10.51 3.70 9.31
CA LYS A 107 11.44 3.60 8.17
C LYS A 107 11.28 2.27 7.42
N GLN A 108 11.14 1.16 8.14
CA GLN A 108 10.92 -0.16 7.53
C GLN A 108 9.58 -0.22 6.79
N ALA A 109 8.50 0.30 7.38
CA ALA A 109 7.20 0.40 6.71
C ALA A 109 7.27 1.30 5.46
N ASN A 110 8.03 2.40 5.51
CA ASN A 110 8.30 3.23 4.33
C ASN A 110 9.02 2.43 3.23
N HIS A 111 10.01 1.62 3.60
CA HIS A 111 10.75 0.80 2.65
C HIS A 111 9.84 -0.25 1.98
N VAL A 112 9.01 -0.94 2.74
CA VAL A 112 8.02 -1.89 2.18
C VAL A 112 7.08 -1.18 1.20
N ARG A 113 6.61 0.03 1.53
CA ARG A 113 5.77 0.83 0.61
C ARG A 113 6.50 1.23 -0.68
N GLN A 114 7.78 1.58 -0.59
CA GLN A 114 8.59 1.93 -1.76
C GLN A 114 8.83 0.72 -2.66
N GLU A 115 9.23 -0.40 -2.08
CA GLU A 115 9.44 -1.65 -2.82
C GLU A 115 8.14 -2.10 -3.48
N PHE A 116 7.02 -1.97 -2.75
CA PHE A 116 5.70 -2.25 -3.31
C PHE A 116 5.40 -1.43 -4.57
N LEU A 117 5.58 -0.11 -4.51
CA LEU A 117 5.32 0.77 -5.66
C LEU A 117 6.25 0.46 -6.83
N TYR A 118 7.51 0.13 -6.54
CA TYR A 118 8.49 -0.25 -7.56
C TYR A 118 8.06 -1.55 -8.27
N GLN A 119 7.77 -2.60 -7.51
CA GLN A 119 7.34 -3.88 -8.10
C GLN A 119 5.97 -3.76 -8.80
N LEU A 120 5.04 -2.99 -8.23
CA LEU A 120 3.75 -2.70 -8.87
C LEU A 120 3.95 -2.02 -10.22
N SER A 121 4.86 -1.04 -10.32
CA SER A 121 5.16 -0.38 -11.60
C SER A 121 5.80 -1.30 -12.64
N ARG A 122 6.53 -2.33 -12.19
CA ARG A 122 7.12 -3.36 -13.07
C ARG A 122 6.08 -4.38 -13.54
N LEU A 123 5.12 -4.72 -12.68
CA LEU A 123 4.03 -5.63 -12.98
C LEU A 123 2.98 -4.98 -13.89
N LEU A 124 2.71 -3.68 -13.70
CA LEU A 124 1.83 -2.88 -14.56
C LEU A 124 2.57 -2.42 -15.84
N THR A 125 3.05 -3.33 -16.66
CA THR A 125 3.61 -2.98 -17.98
C THR A 125 2.52 -2.42 -18.91
N THR A 126 2.94 -1.55 -19.82
CA THR A 126 2.18 -0.59 -20.65
C THR A 126 0.81 -1.05 -21.21
N CYS A 127 0.60 -2.35 -21.42
CA CYS A 127 -0.66 -2.92 -21.93
C CYS A 127 -1.82 -2.85 -20.94
N GLN A 128 -1.57 -3.07 -19.64
CA GLN A 128 -2.61 -3.02 -18.61
C GLN A 128 -3.01 -1.57 -18.27
N HIS A 129 -2.05 -0.64 -18.37
CA HIS A 129 -2.34 0.80 -18.27
C HIS A 129 -3.24 1.28 -19.42
N ALA A 130 -2.99 0.82 -20.65
CA ALA A 130 -3.83 1.17 -21.80
C ALA A 130 -5.24 0.58 -21.68
N GLN A 131 -5.37 -0.67 -21.23
CA GLN A 131 -6.68 -1.33 -21.06
C GLN A 131 -7.47 -0.82 -19.85
N PHE A 132 -6.82 -0.51 -18.73
CA PHE A 132 -7.45 0.17 -17.60
C PHE A 132 -7.92 1.58 -17.97
N LEU A 133 -7.11 2.34 -18.73
CA LEU A 133 -7.50 3.65 -19.25
C LEU A 133 -8.59 3.56 -20.32
N LEU A 134 -8.63 2.52 -21.14
CA LEU A 134 -9.70 2.25 -22.11
C LEU A 134 -11.00 1.83 -21.39
N ALA A 135 -10.94 0.94 -20.40
CA ALA A 135 -12.11 0.55 -19.60
C ALA A 135 -12.70 1.70 -18.78
N LEU A 136 -11.86 2.66 -18.36
CA LEU A 136 -12.30 3.91 -17.73
C LEU A 136 -12.72 5.00 -18.72
N GLY A 137 -12.35 4.87 -20.00
CA GLY A 137 -12.48 5.89 -21.04
C GLY A 137 -13.50 5.59 -22.13
N ASP A 138 -13.96 4.34 -22.27
CA ASP A 138 -14.96 3.98 -23.27
C ASP A 138 -16.33 4.57 -22.89
N PRO A 139 -16.89 5.47 -23.72
CA PRO A 139 -18.32 5.73 -23.69
C PRO A 139 -19.01 4.40 -24.04
N LEU A 140 -19.98 4.01 -23.22
CA LEU A 140 -20.92 2.92 -23.49
C LEU A 140 -21.17 2.78 -25.00
N PRO A 141 -21.11 1.56 -25.57
CA PRO A 141 -21.49 1.38 -26.96
C PRO A 141 -22.93 1.91 -27.09
N CYS A 142 -23.09 3.03 -27.79
CA CYS A 142 -24.36 3.43 -28.34
C CYS A 142 -24.81 2.26 -29.21
N THR A 143 -25.62 1.41 -28.61
CA THR A 143 -26.39 0.38 -29.29
C THR A 143 -27.32 1.15 -30.22
N SER A 144 -27.00 1.05 -31.49
CA SER A 144 -27.86 1.42 -32.60
C SER A 144 -29.28 0.91 -32.39
N LEU A 145 -30.22 1.84 -32.32
CA LEU A 145 -31.63 1.66 -32.68
C LEU A 145 -32.04 2.87 -33.51
#